data_AF-A0A7J6NW69-F1
#
_entry.id   AF-A0A7J6NW69-F1
#
_cell.length_a   1.000
_cell.length_b   1.000
_cell.length_c   1.000
_cell.angle_alpha   90.00
_cell.angle_beta   90.00
_cell.angle_gamma   90.00
#
_symmetry.space_group_name_H-M   'P 1'
#
loop_
_entity.id
_entity.type
_entity.pdbx_description
1 polymer ?
#
loop_
_entity_poly.entity_id
_entity_poly.type
_entity_poly.pdbx_seq_one_letter_code
_entity_poly.pdbx_strand_id
1 'polypeptide(L)'
;MLKKVLREVEIQGEEFKFSCGHFVAHPGFRERLHGHNYTVRLRMACEHWPAGEDGYVIDFGILKKLLRAVCKSLNERMIIPAKSRSLDIDTNHVHVTTIGKEQTSVRITTIDGDEFLFPRDDCVILPIEFATAEELSEHVFNKMVEGLGTIPEERGLAELTVSVYERPTQCAKYTGSLRPQASH
;
A
#
# COMPACT_ATOMS: atom_id res chain seq x y z
N MET A 1 -29.59 -6.14 -5.89
CA MET A 1 -29.85 -6.17 -4.42
C MET A 1 -29.05 -5.05 -3.79
N LEU A 2 -29.65 -4.23 -2.92
CA LEU A 2 -28.92 -3.23 -2.13
C LEU A 2 -28.04 -3.96 -1.09
N LYS A 3 -26.74 -3.64 -1.02
CA LYS A 3 -25.84 -4.13 0.05
C LYS A 3 -26.38 -3.64 1.40
N LYS A 4 -26.76 -4.56 2.29
CA LYS A 4 -27.28 -4.21 3.61
C LYS A 4 -26.11 -3.99 4.58
N VAL A 5 -25.50 -2.82 4.54
CA VAL A 5 -24.52 -2.42 5.56
C VAL A 5 -25.25 -2.13 6.87
N LEU A 6 -24.87 -2.79 7.96
CA LEU A 6 -25.48 -2.58 9.28
C LEU A 6 -24.65 -1.67 10.17
N ARG A 7 -23.35 -1.96 10.30
CA ARG A 7 -22.41 -1.17 11.10
C ARG A 7 -21.07 -1.09 10.42
N GLU A 8 -20.35 -0.03 10.73
CA GLU A 8 -19.01 0.22 10.24
C GLU A 8 -18.10 0.70 11.36
N VAL A 9 -16.82 0.44 11.18
CA VAL A 9 -15.75 1.02 11.99
C VAL A 9 -14.74 1.69 11.08
N GLU A 10 -14.16 2.78 11.55
CA GLU A 10 -13.12 3.51 10.83
C GLU A 10 -11.95 3.80 11.77
N ILE A 11 -10.72 3.66 11.27
CA ILE A 11 -9.51 4.13 11.92
C ILE A 11 -8.76 5.10 11.02
N GLN A 12 -8.27 6.17 11.66
CA GLN A 12 -7.35 7.15 11.10
C GLN A 12 -6.56 7.78 12.24
N GLY A 13 -5.40 8.36 11.95
CA GLY A 13 -4.57 9.02 12.95
C GLY A 13 -3.12 9.16 12.50
N GLU A 14 -2.35 9.97 13.22
CA GLU A 14 -0.95 10.27 12.91
C GLU A 14 -0.03 9.05 12.98
N GLU A 15 -0.46 7.98 13.64
CA GLU A 15 0.24 6.71 13.73
C GLU A 15 0.11 5.84 12.47
N PHE A 16 -0.83 6.14 11.57
CA PHE A 16 -1.01 5.44 10.30
C PHE A 16 -0.43 6.28 9.16
N LYS A 17 0.88 6.48 9.19
CA LYS A 17 1.60 7.27 8.19
C LYS A 17 2.89 6.59 7.74
N PHE A 18 3.34 6.93 6.54
CA PHE A 18 4.65 6.56 6.04
C PHE A 18 5.20 7.67 5.14
N SER A 19 6.49 7.98 5.30
CA SER A 19 7.19 8.99 4.50
C SER A 19 8.04 8.29 3.44
N CYS A 20 7.75 8.53 2.16
CA CYS A 20 8.45 7.85 1.06
C CYS A 20 8.85 8.81 -0.05
N GLY A 21 9.95 8.46 -0.73
CA GLY A 21 10.27 9.00 -2.04
C GLY A 21 9.56 8.21 -3.14
N HIS A 22 9.12 8.90 -4.19
CA HIS A 22 8.57 8.27 -5.38
C HIS A 22 8.73 9.19 -6.61
N PHE A 23 8.49 8.60 -7.78
CA PHE A 23 8.11 9.32 -8.98
C PHE A 23 7.26 8.40 -9.86
N VAL A 24 6.37 8.99 -10.65
CA VAL A 24 5.55 8.35 -11.66
C VAL A 24 6.14 8.59 -13.04
N ALA A 25 6.18 7.54 -13.85
CA ALA A 25 6.60 7.58 -15.24
C ALA A 25 5.67 6.73 -16.11
N HIS A 26 5.36 7.25 -17.30
CA HIS A 26 4.66 6.55 -18.37
C HIS A 26 5.14 7.11 -19.73
N PRO A 27 4.76 6.53 -20.89
CA PRO A 27 5.25 7.03 -22.17
C PRO A 27 4.93 8.51 -22.36
N GLY A 28 5.96 9.32 -22.66
CA GLY A 28 5.86 10.77 -22.86
C GLY A 28 5.76 11.61 -21.57
N PHE A 29 5.87 11.01 -20.38
CA PHE A 29 5.80 11.74 -19.12
C PHE A 29 6.62 11.07 -18.02
N ARG A 30 7.39 11.88 -17.29
CA ARG A 30 7.99 11.46 -16.03
C ARG A 30 8.06 12.66 -15.09
N GLU A 31 7.48 12.52 -13.91
CA GLU A 31 7.55 13.57 -12.88
C GLU A 31 8.89 13.54 -12.15
N ARG A 32 9.28 14.67 -11.54
CA ARG A 32 10.54 14.75 -10.78
C ARG A 32 10.46 13.86 -9.53
N LEU A 33 11.59 13.25 -9.19
CA LEU A 33 11.77 12.59 -7.91
C LEU A 33 11.40 13.57 -6.78
N HIS A 34 10.49 13.14 -5.93
CA HIS A 34 10.07 13.88 -4.74
C HIS A 34 9.55 12.89 -3.71
N GLY A 35 8.81 13.36 -2.70
CA GLY A 35 8.23 12.47 -1.70
C GLY A 35 7.04 13.09 -0.98
N HIS A 36 6.35 12.23 -0.23
CA HIS A 36 5.17 12.58 0.54
C HIS A 36 5.21 11.96 1.93
N ASN A 37 4.49 12.61 2.86
CA ASN A 37 4.11 12.05 4.14
C ASN A 37 2.72 11.46 3.98
N TYR A 38 2.65 10.22 3.48
CA TYR A 38 1.39 9.55 3.25
C TYR A 38 0.68 9.27 4.56
N THR A 39 -0.64 9.44 4.60
CA THR A 39 -1.48 8.95 5.70
C THR A 39 -2.51 7.96 5.19
N VAL A 40 -2.87 7.00 6.04
CA VAL A 40 -3.78 5.91 5.69
C VAL A 40 -4.99 5.91 6.62
N ARG A 41 -6.16 5.83 6.01
CA ARG A 41 -7.44 5.61 6.68
C ARG A 41 -8.01 4.27 6.25
N LEU A 42 -8.61 3.55 7.19
CA LEU A 42 -9.26 2.28 6.96
C LEU A 42 -10.70 2.33 7.44
N ARG A 43 -11.65 1.96 6.59
CA ARG A 43 -13.07 1.76 6.94
C ARG A 43 -13.46 0.31 6.65
N MET A 44 -14.18 -0.30 7.57
CA MET A 44 -14.62 -1.69 7.45
C MET A 44 -16.09 -1.81 7.83
N ALA A 45 -16.85 -2.56 7.03
CA ALA A 45 -18.30 -2.71 7.19
C ALA A 45 -18.69 -4.18 7.36
N CYS A 46 -19.67 -4.43 8.23
CA CYS A 46 -20.35 -5.72 8.36
C CYS A 46 -21.79 -5.67 7.84
N GLU A 47 -22.29 -6.82 7.40
CA GLU A 47 -23.67 -6.97 6.90
C GLU A 47 -24.60 -7.66 7.91
N HIS A 48 -24.03 -8.24 8.95
CA HIS A 48 -24.76 -8.90 10.03
C HIS A 48 -24.40 -8.29 11.38
N TRP A 49 -25.38 -8.24 12.28
CA TRP A 49 -25.20 -7.81 13.65
C TRP A 49 -25.93 -8.78 14.60
N PRO A 50 -25.27 -9.24 15.66
CA PRO A 50 -23.89 -8.93 16.03
C PRO A 50 -22.88 -9.62 15.10
N ALA A 51 -21.71 -8.99 14.88
CA ALA A 51 -20.61 -9.52 14.05
C ALA A 51 -19.70 -10.51 14.83
N GLY A 52 -20.19 -11.00 15.97
CA GLY A 52 -19.48 -11.78 16.98
C GLY A 52 -20.19 -11.63 18.33
N GLU A 53 -19.86 -12.45 19.33
CA GLU A 53 -20.52 -12.40 20.64
C GLU A 53 -20.03 -11.25 21.55
N ASP A 54 -18.97 -10.56 21.12
CA ASP A 54 -18.25 -9.54 21.91
C ASP A 54 -18.74 -8.10 21.68
N GLY A 55 -19.73 -7.90 20.82
CA GLY A 55 -20.29 -6.58 20.55
C GLY A 55 -19.37 -5.65 19.75
N TYR A 56 -18.39 -6.19 19.01
CA TYR A 56 -17.59 -5.44 18.06
C TYR A 56 -17.87 -5.84 16.61
N VAL A 57 -17.74 -4.88 15.68
CA VAL A 57 -17.54 -5.23 14.26
C VAL A 57 -16.22 -5.97 14.12
N ILE A 58 -15.16 -5.40 14.70
CA ILE A 58 -13.83 -5.98 14.88
C ILE A 58 -13.10 -5.18 15.96
N ASP A 59 -12.20 -5.81 16.71
CA ASP A 59 -11.35 -5.11 17.68
C ASP A 59 -10.41 -4.11 16.97
N PHE A 60 -10.48 -2.84 17.37
CA PHE A 60 -9.56 -1.81 16.88
C PHE A 60 -8.10 -2.16 17.10
N GLY A 61 -7.73 -2.85 18.18
CA GLY A 61 -6.37 -3.29 18.45
C GLY A 61 -5.79 -4.14 17.32
N ILE A 62 -6.60 -5.01 16.72
CA ILE A 62 -6.21 -5.83 15.56
C ILE A 62 -5.96 -4.92 14.34
N LEU A 63 -6.93 -4.07 13.99
CA LEU A 63 -6.80 -3.16 12.84
C LEU A 63 -5.59 -2.24 12.97
N LYS A 64 -5.39 -1.65 14.14
CA LYS A 64 -4.27 -0.73 14.42
C LYS A 64 -2.93 -1.44 14.33
N LYS A 65 -2.80 -2.66 14.89
CA LYS A 65 -1.57 -3.44 14.83
C LYS A 65 -1.18 -3.75 13.38
N LEU A 66 -2.14 -4.22 12.58
CA LEU A 66 -1.92 -4.55 11.18
C LEU A 66 -1.55 -3.31 10.36
N LEU A 67 -2.34 -2.24 10.45
CA LEU A 67 -2.10 -1.04 9.65
C LEU A 67 -0.76 -0.37 9.98
N ARG A 68 -0.36 -0.30 11.26
CA ARG A 68 0.97 0.20 11.65
C ARG A 68 2.09 -0.65 11.06
N ALA A 69 1.94 -1.97 11.03
CA ALA A 69 2.95 -2.86 10.45
C ALA A 69 3.10 -2.61 8.94
N VAL A 70 1.99 -2.43 8.22
CA VAL A 70 2.02 -2.08 6.78
C VAL A 70 2.69 -0.73 6.56
N CYS A 71 2.27 0.33 7.27
CA CYS A 71 2.90 1.65 7.16
C CYS A 71 4.41 1.62 7.47
N LYS A 72 4.81 0.90 8.53
CA LYS A 72 6.23 0.74 8.89
C LYS A 72 7.05 0.05 7.80
N SER A 73 6.46 -0.88 7.07
CA SER A 73 7.15 -1.59 5.98
C SER A 73 7.45 -0.68 4.78
N LEU A 74 6.65 0.38 4.61
CA LEU A 74 6.81 1.37 3.55
C LEU A 74 7.73 2.53 3.96
N ASN A 75 7.65 2.98 5.22
CA ASN A 75 8.28 4.20 5.73
C ASN A 75 9.80 4.29 5.46
N GLU A 76 10.27 5.50 5.16
CA GLU A 76 11.67 5.87 4.93
C GLU A 76 12.32 5.13 3.76
N ARG A 77 11.54 4.90 2.69
CA ARG A 77 12.03 4.21 1.48
C ARG A 77 11.65 4.93 0.19
N MET A 78 12.38 4.61 -0.86
CA MET A 78 12.04 4.91 -2.25
C MET A 78 11.12 3.81 -2.79
N ILE A 79 9.91 4.17 -3.23
CA ILE A 79 8.95 3.21 -3.78
C ILE A 79 9.33 2.85 -5.22
N ILE A 80 9.56 1.56 -5.47
CA ILE A 80 9.90 1.03 -6.78
C ILE A 80 8.73 0.20 -7.32
N PRO A 81 8.06 0.63 -8.41
CA PRO A 81 6.94 -0.10 -9.01
C PRO A 81 7.45 -1.24 -9.89
N ALA A 82 7.55 -2.44 -9.32
CA ALA A 82 8.18 -3.61 -9.94
C ALA A 82 7.48 -4.12 -11.21
N LYS A 83 6.22 -3.72 -11.43
CA LYS A 83 5.46 -4.07 -12.64
C LYS A 83 5.39 -2.94 -13.66
N SER A 84 6.14 -1.85 -13.45
CA SER A 84 6.13 -0.73 -14.38
C SER A 84 6.54 -1.18 -15.77
N ARG A 85 5.72 -0.84 -16.76
CA ARG A 85 6.02 -1.06 -18.18
C ARG A 85 6.86 0.06 -18.79
N SER A 86 7.10 1.12 -18.02
CA SER A 86 7.77 2.35 -18.47
C SER A 86 9.13 2.57 -17.82
N LEU A 87 9.58 1.62 -17.01
CA LEU A 87 10.86 1.64 -16.33
C LEU A 87 11.56 0.30 -16.57
N ASP A 88 12.83 0.35 -16.95
CA ASP A 88 13.72 -0.80 -16.81
C ASP A 88 14.29 -0.80 -15.39
N ILE A 89 14.07 -1.88 -14.65
CA ILE A 89 14.37 -1.95 -13.21
C ILE A 89 15.24 -3.18 -12.93
N ASP A 90 16.51 -2.94 -12.64
CA ASP A 90 17.43 -3.93 -12.09
C ASP A 90 17.47 -3.80 -10.57
N THR A 91 16.77 -4.69 -9.87
CA THR A 91 16.67 -4.66 -8.41
C THR A 91 17.90 -5.18 -7.67
N ASN A 92 18.88 -5.76 -8.37
CA ASN A 92 20.08 -6.36 -7.76
C ASN A 92 21.36 -5.90 -8.48
N HIS A 93 21.39 -4.66 -8.94
CA HIS A 93 22.53 -4.10 -9.65
C HIS A 93 23.76 -4.04 -8.75
N VAL A 94 24.78 -4.84 -9.04
CA VAL A 94 26.05 -4.85 -8.30
C VAL A 94 27.06 -3.94 -8.98
N HIS A 95 27.63 -3.01 -8.22
CA HIS A 95 28.67 -2.09 -8.67
C HIS A 95 29.70 -1.84 -7.58
N VAL A 96 30.84 -1.25 -7.96
CA VAL A 96 31.89 -0.83 -7.01
C VAL A 96 31.78 0.67 -6.82
N THR A 97 31.62 1.09 -5.57
CA THR A 97 31.57 2.51 -5.17
C THR A 97 32.92 3.20 -5.39
N THR A 98 32.94 4.53 -5.33
CA THR A 98 34.17 5.33 -5.51
C THR A 98 35.29 5.03 -4.51
N ILE A 99 34.96 4.38 -3.39
CA ILE A 99 35.92 3.95 -2.36
C ILE A 99 36.30 2.46 -2.48
N GLY A 100 35.92 1.78 -3.56
CA GLY A 100 36.29 0.38 -3.80
C GLY A 100 35.41 -0.66 -3.10
N LYS A 101 34.30 -0.26 -2.47
CA LYS A 101 33.34 -1.19 -1.83
C LYS A 101 32.33 -1.69 -2.86
N GLU A 102 32.12 -3.01 -2.92
CA GLU A 102 30.99 -3.63 -3.65
C GLU A 102 29.65 -3.30 -2.99
N GLN A 103 28.66 -2.90 -3.78
CA GLN A 103 27.33 -2.53 -3.31
C GLN A 103 26.25 -3.05 -4.27
N THR A 104 25.20 -3.63 -3.70
CA THR A 104 23.93 -3.91 -4.39
C THR A 104 23.01 -2.71 -4.34
N SER A 105 22.47 -2.31 -5.48
CA SER A 105 21.59 -1.16 -5.66
C SER A 105 20.40 -1.51 -6.55
N VAL A 106 19.35 -0.68 -6.48
CA VAL A 106 18.31 -0.67 -7.50
C VAL A 106 18.70 0.35 -8.55
N ARG A 107 18.90 -0.12 -9.80
CA ARG A 107 19.08 0.75 -10.96
C ARG A 107 17.77 0.84 -11.73
N ILE A 108 17.38 2.07 -12.07
CA ILE A 108 16.17 2.37 -12.84
C ILE A 108 16.57 3.19 -14.05
N THR A 109 16.14 2.78 -15.23
CA THR A 109 16.29 3.55 -16.48
C THR A 109 14.91 3.90 -17.03
N THR A 110 14.66 5.17 -17.28
CA THR A 110 13.39 5.64 -17.88
C THR A 110 13.39 5.41 -19.39
N ILE A 111 12.22 5.47 -20.03
CA ILE A 111 12.09 5.39 -21.51
C ILE A 111 12.96 6.46 -22.20
N ASP A 112 13.09 7.64 -21.59
CA ASP A 112 13.86 8.76 -22.15
C ASP A 112 15.38 8.63 -21.88
N GLY A 113 15.81 7.60 -21.15
CA GLY A 113 17.22 7.28 -20.89
C GLY A 113 17.80 7.88 -19.60
N ASP A 114 16.98 8.53 -18.77
CA ASP A 114 17.44 8.99 -17.44
C ASP A 114 17.71 7.78 -16.53
N GLU A 115 18.81 7.81 -15.79
CA GLU A 115 19.19 6.75 -14.85
C GLU A 115 19.12 7.21 -13.40
N PHE A 116 18.59 6.33 -12.54
CA PHE A 116 18.60 6.47 -11.09
C PHE A 116 19.26 5.26 -10.47
N LEU A 117 20.04 5.48 -9.41
CA LEU A 117 20.69 4.42 -8.65
C LEU A 117 20.50 4.67 -7.15
N PHE A 118 19.83 3.75 -6.47
CA PHE A 118 19.55 3.82 -5.03
C PHE A 118 20.17 2.63 -4.31
N PRO A 119 20.68 2.77 -3.07
CA PRO A 119 21.04 1.61 -2.24
C PRO A 119 19.85 0.66 -2.11
N ARG A 120 20.08 -0.65 -2.19
CA ARG A 120 18.99 -1.64 -2.19
C ARG A 120 18.11 -1.56 -0.93
N ASP A 121 18.73 -1.25 0.21
CA ASP A 121 18.06 -1.18 1.51
C ASP A 121 17.20 0.07 1.68
N ASP A 122 17.43 1.10 0.87
CA ASP A 122 16.65 2.35 0.85
C ASP A 122 15.40 2.22 -0.05
N CYS A 123 15.21 1.09 -0.73
CA CYS A 123 14.07 0.85 -1.62
C CYS A 123 13.02 -0.06 -0.99
N VAL A 124 11.76 0.15 -1.38
CA VAL A 124 10.68 -0.83 -1.24
C VAL A 124 10.17 -1.23 -2.62
N ILE A 125 10.27 -2.51 -2.94
CA ILE A 125 9.88 -3.06 -4.23
C ILE A 125 8.44 -3.53 -4.13
N LEU A 126 7.52 -2.86 -4.82
CA LEU A 126 6.08 -3.13 -4.73
C LEU A 126 5.55 -3.75 -6.02
N PRO A 127 4.61 -4.71 -5.95
CA PRO A 127 4.03 -5.36 -7.12
C PRO A 127 2.94 -4.49 -7.80
N ILE A 128 3.28 -3.22 -8.08
CA ILE A 128 2.43 -2.16 -8.65
C ILE A 128 3.05 -1.65 -9.96
N GLU A 129 2.22 -1.10 -10.85
CA GLU A 129 2.65 -0.54 -12.14
C GLU A 129 3.08 0.93 -12.01
N PHE A 130 2.36 1.72 -11.23
CA PHE A 130 2.65 3.12 -10.91
C PHE A 130 2.74 3.34 -9.41
N ALA A 131 3.69 4.16 -8.97
CA ALA A 131 3.83 4.57 -7.57
C ALA A 131 2.86 5.73 -7.22
N THR A 132 1.56 5.50 -7.41
CA THR A 132 0.49 6.49 -7.16
C THR A 132 -0.30 6.17 -5.89
N ALA A 133 -1.02 7.15 -5.34
CA ALA A 133 -1.94 6.92 -4.23
C ALA A 133 -2.98 5.81 -4.52
N GLU A 134 -3.47 5.70 -5.76
CA GLU A 134 -4.44 4.69 -6.20
C GLU A 134 -3.89 3.28 -6.00
N GLU A 135 -2.74 2.96 -6.60
CA GLU A 135 -2.15 1.63 -6.49
C GLU A 135 -1.60 1.34 -5.08
N LEU A 136 -1.14 2.37 -4.37
CA LEU A 136 -0.77 2.23 -2.95
C LEU A 136 -1.98 1.87 -2.09
N SER A 137 -3.17 2.42 -2.37
CA SER A 137 -4.38 2.09 -1.62
C SER A 137 -4.80 0.63 -1.83
N GLU A 138 -4.66 0.09 -3.05
CA GLU A 138 -4.88 -1.32 -3.34
C GLU A 138 -3.78 -2.21 -2.72
N HIS A 139 -2.52 -1.80 -2.78
CA HIS A 139 -1.42 -2.53 -2.14
C HIS A 139 -1.65 -2.69 -0.64
N VAL A 140 -2.00 -1.59 0.04
CA VAL A 140 -2.30 -1.60 1.47
C VAL A 140 -3.56 -2.43 1.75
N PHE A 141 -4.61 -2.36 0.92
CA PHE A 141 -5.78 -3.23 1.03
C PHE A 141 -5.37 -4.71 1.02
N ASN A 142 -4.56 -5.13 0.04
CA ASN A 142 -4.12 -6.52 -0.08
C ASN A 142 -3.32 -6.97 1.14
N LYS A 143 -2.45 -6.11 1.66
CA LYS A 143 -1.69 -6.38 2.90
C LYS A 143 -2.58 -6.47 4.14
N MET A 144 -3.63 -5.66 4.21
CA MET A 144 -4.61 -5.76 5.28
C MET A 144 -5.41 -7.06 5.20
N VAL A 145 -5.88 -7.46 4.01
CA VAL A 145 -6.59 -8.74 3.81
C VAL A 145 -5.70 -9.93 4.19
N GLU A 146 -4.45 -9.94 3.75
CA GLU A 146 -3.45 -10.95 4.13
C GLU A 146 -3.29 -11.04 5.66
N GLY A 147 -3.16 -9.90 6.33
CA GLY A 147 -2.99 -9.84 7.79
C GLY A 147 -4.25 -10.16 8.61
N LEU A 148 -5.44 -10.00 8.03
CA LEU A 148 -6.71 -10.31 8.67
C LEU A 148 -7.03 -11.81 8.64
N GLY A 149 -6.50 -12.57 7.68
CA GLY A 149 -6.72 -14.01 7.59
C GLY A 149 -8.21 -14.36 7.53
N THR A 150 -8.67 -15.24 8.44
CA THR A 150 -10.04 -15.75 8.51
C THR A 150 -11.02 -14.82 9.24
N ILE A 151 -10.54 -13.77 9.92
CA ILE A 151 -11.38 -12.86 10.72
C ILE A 151 -12.58 -12.29 9.92
N PRO A 152 -12.43 -11.89 8.64
CA PRO A 152 -13.56 -11.36 7.89
C PRO A 152 -14.72 -12.36 7.73
N GLU A 153 -14.42 -13.64 7.53
CA GLU A 153 -15.42 -14.70 7.42
C GLU A 153 -16.08 -14.97 8.78
N GLU A 154 -15.27 -15.14 9.83
CA GLU A 154 -15.73 -15.41 11.19
C GLU A 154 -16.67 -14.32 11.73
N ARG A 155 -16.48 -13.07 11.28
CA ARG A 155 -17.24 -11.90 11.73
C ARG A 155 -18.28 -11.39 10.73
N GLY A 156 -18.41 -12.02 9.56
CA GLY A 156 -19.33 -11.56 8.51
C GLY A 156 -19.01 -10.14 8.01
N LEU A 157 -17.72 -9.82 7.88
CA LEU A 157 -17.24 -8.55 7.32
C LEU A 157 -17.38 -8.60 5.80
N ALA A 158 -17.93 -7.54 5.23
CA ALA A 158 -18.32 -7.55 3.82
C ALA A 158 -17.38 -6.72 2.95
N GLU A 159 -16.85 -5.63 3.48
CA GLU A 159 -16.14 -4.63 2.71
C GLU A 159 -15.05 -3.98 3.54
N LEU A 160 -13.92 -3.76 2.89
CA LEU A 160 -12.81 -2.97 3.38
C LEU A 160 -12.51 -1.86 2.38
N THR A 161 -12.48 -0.62 2.88
CA THR A 161 -12.00 0.54 2.13
C THR A 161 -10.70 1.01 2.75
N VAL A 162 -9.66 1.12 1.93
CA VAL A 162 -8.41 1.78 2.27
C VAL A 162 -8.34 3.10 1.52
N SER A 163 -8.03 4.18 2.23
CA SER A 163 -7.78 5.50 1.65
C SER A 163 -6.33 5.91 1.93
N VAL A 164 -5.58 6.27 0.89
CA VAL A 164 -4.20 6.76 0.99
C VAL A 164 -4.16 8.22 0.58
N TYR A 165 -3.65 9.06 1.45
CA TYR A 165 -3.55 10.50 1.28
C TYR A 165 -2.10 10.89 1.00
N GLU A 166 -1.81 11.50 -0.15
CA GLU A 166 -0.49 12.14 -0.43
C GLU A 166 -0.35 13.47 0.31
N ARG A 167 -1.49 14.16 0.47
CA ARG A 167 -1.64 15.42 1.20
C ARG A 167 -2.92 15.35 2.01
N PRO A 168 -3.08 16.18 3.06
CA PRO A 168 -4.30 16.17 3.88
C PRO A 168 -5.61 16.35 3.09
N THR A 169 -5.56 16.95 1.91
CA THR A 169 -6.72 17.28 1.07
C THR A 169 -6.89 16.37 -0.16
N GLN A 170 -5.99 15.43 -0.41
CA GLN A 170 -5.96 14.63 -1.64
C GLN A 170 -5.75 13.16 -1.28
N CYS A 171 -6.71 12.31 -1.64
CA CYS A 171 -6.59 10.86 -1.44
C CYS A 171 -7.15 10.06 -2.60
N ALA A 172 -6.56 8.89 -2.80
CA ALA A 172 -7.16 7.80 -3.54
C ALA A 172 -7.76 6.77 -2.59
N LYS A 173 -8.75 6.01 -3.07
CA LYS A 173 -9.44 4.99 -2.29
C LYS A 173 -9.58 3.71 -3.09
N TYR A 174 -9.30 2.59 -2.44
CA TYR A 174 -9.62 1.27 -2.94
C TYR A 174 -10.62 0.59 -2.00
N THR A 175 -11.71 0.08 -2.57
CA THR A 175 -12.75 -0.66 -1.85
C THR A 175 -12.89 -2.04 -2.44
N GLY A 176 -12.66 -3.07 -1.63
CA GLY A 176 -12.78 -4.46 -2.04
C GLY A 176 -13.74 -5.26 -1.17
N SER A 177 -14.32 -6.30 -1.75
CA SER A 177 -15.14 -7.28 -1.03
C SER A 177 -14.26 -8.17 -0.16
N LEU A 178 -14.67 -8.38 1.09
CA LEU A 178 -14.04 -9.33 2.01
C LEU A 178 -14.71 -10.72 2.01
N ARG A 179 -15.79 -10.87 1.24
CA ARG A 179 -16.50 -12.14 1.14
C ARG A 179 -15.64 -13.20 0.44
N PRO A 180 -15.70 -14.46 0.86
CA PRO A 180 -15.16 -15.57 0.08
C PRO A 180 -15.72 -15.50 -1.34
N GLN A 181 -14.85 -15.55 -2.36
CA GLN A 181 -15.34 -15.77 -3.71
C GLN A 181 -15.98 -17.15 -3.74
N ALA A 182 -17.25 -17.24 -4.12
CA ALA A 182 -17.89 -18.53 -4.32
C ALA A 182 -17.05 -19.28 -5.37
N SER A 183 -16.46 -20.41 -4.96
CA SER A 183 -15.87 -21.36 -5.90
C SER A 183 -16.98 -21.79 -6.86
N HIS A 184 -16.87 -21.37 -8.11
CA HIS A 184 -17.71 -21.85 -9.21
C HIS A 184 -17.36 -23.29 -9.56
#